data_AF-A0A383C2R9-F1
#
_entry.id   AF-A0A383C2R9-F1
#
_cell.length_a   1.000
_cell.length_b   1.000
_cell.length_c   1.000
_cell.angle_alpha   90.00
_cell.angle_beta   90.00
_cell.angle_gamma   90.00
#
_symmetry.space_group_name_H-M   'P 1'
#
loop_
_entity.id
_entity.type
_entity.pdbx_description
1 polymer ?
#
loop_
_entity_poly.entity_id
_entity_poly.type
_entity_poly.pdbx_seq_one_letter_code
_entity_poly.pdbx_strand_id
1 'polypeptide(L)'
;PTLRRYHKILWSKPLPNGANFDLDDTVPKYLHHNSELGEFVLASDSIGHTYSRMKSMSHIVDQIPPKEINSFFSLASTIGGFILFPARKIDNKMTINGSRGFNPKIKDRFDLTLECIRRFYSNENSPLSDTLKRYHEFLDLFQDFKGYVDFFLLQDLVEENYLAIKPFLPFNGFDYPPLPNNVEEYKSYKKNMMDFLGARNQRMMRVRY
;
A
#
# COMPACT_ATOMS: atom_id res chain seq x y z
N PRO A 1 18.69 -7.23 2.57
CA PRO A 1 19.14 -6.25 3.59
C PRO A 1 18.94 -4.76 3.23
N THR A 2 18.75 -4.39 1.95
CA THR A 2 18.61 -2.98 1.52
C THR A 2 17.21 -2.38 1.74
N LEU A 3 16.14 -3.11 1.41
CA LEU A 3 14.76 -2.59 1.50
C LEU A 3 14.37 -2.20 2.94
N ARG A 4 14.71 -3.04 3.92
CA ARG A 4 14.47 -2.76 5.35
C ARG A 4 15.16 -1.47 5.81
N ARG A 5 16.39 -1.23 5.34
CA ARG A 5 17.14 -0.01 5.66
C ARG A 5 16.47 1.23 5.06
N TYR A 6 16.00 1.16 3.81
CA TYR A 6 15.25 2.27 3.22
C TYR A 6 13.96 2.57 3.98
N HIS A 7 13.22 1.54 4.39
CA HIS A 7 12.04 1.74 5.23
C HIS A 7 12.37 2.39 6.57
N LYS A 8 13.42 1.93 7.26
CA LYS A 8 13.87 2.54 8.51
C LYS A 8 14.16 4.04 8.33
N ILE A 9 14.91 4.40 7.29
CA ILE A 9 15.25 5.80 7.01
C ILE A 9 14.02 6.63 6.63
N LEU A 10 13.14 6.11 5.75
CA LEU A 10 11.97 6.84 5.26
C LEU A 10 10.89 7.08 6.31
N TRP A 11 10.71 6.12 7.21
CA TRP A 11 9.56 6.05 8.10
C TRP A 11 9.92 6.32 9.56
N SER A 12 11.21 6.40 9.92
CA SER A 12 11.65 7.06 11.16
C SER A 12 11.55 8.57 11.02
N LYS A 13 10.34 9.11 11.22
CA LYS A 13 10.05 10.55 11.10
C LYS A 13 8.87 10.96 11.99
N PRO A 14 8.63 12.26 12.19
CA PRO A 14 7.48 12.74 12.96
C PRO A 14 6.15 12.24 12.40
N LEU A 15 5.27 11.79 13.29
CA LEU A 15 3.85 11.56 13.04
C LEU A 15 3.09 12.89 12.96
N PRO A 16 1.83 12.88 12.48
CA PRO A 16 1.01 14.07 12.44
C PRO A 16 0.82 14.77 13.80
N ASN A 17 0.98 14.06 14.91
CA ASN A 17 0.90 14.63 16.26
C ASN A 17 2.23 15.24 16.75
N GLY A 18 3.28 15.20 15.94
CA GLY A 18 4.61 15.72 16.25
C GLY A 18 5.53 14.75 17.00
N ALA A 19 5.02 13.61 17.48
CA ALA A 19 5.86 12.59 18.10
C ALA A 19 6.68 11.83 17.04
N ASN A 20 7.89 11.38 17.40
CA ASN A 20 8.75 10.65 16.46
C ASN A 20 8.34 9.17 16.38
N PHE A 21 8.19 8.66 15.15
CA PHE A 21 7.98 7.23 14.90
C PHE A 21 9.30 6.51 14.67
N ASP A 22 10.17 6.48 15.68
CA ASP A 22 11.51 5.90 15.54
C ASP A 22 11.44 4.38 15.33
N LEU A 23 11.98 3.93 14.20
CA LEU A 23 12.09 2.51 13.85
C LEU A 23 13.49 1.99 14.11
N ASP A 24 13.57 0.79 14.70
CA ASP A 24 14.79 0.00 14.78
C ASP A 24 14.64 -1.33 14.03
N ASP A 25 15.74 -2.07 13.95
CA ASP A 25 15.80 -3.37 13.28
C ASP A 25 16.32 -4.49 14.18
N THR A 26 16.08 -4.35 15.50
CA THR A 26 16.44 -5.31 16.55
C THR A 26 15.67 -6.62 16.43
N VAL A 27 14.42 -6.57 15.94
CA VAL A 27 13.63 -7.77 15.64
C VAL A 27 14.08 -8.37 14.30
N PRO A 28 14.50 -9.66 14.25
CA PRO A 28 14.92 -10.29 13.02
C PRO A 28 13.85 -10.22 11.93
N LYS A 29 14.25 -9.81 10.71
CA LYS A 29 13.40 -9.69 9.50
C LYS A 29 12.34 -8.58 9.51
N TYR A 30 12.08 -7.94 10.65
CA TYR A 30 11.09 -6.88 10.77
C TYR A 30 11.73 -5.54 11.12
N LEU A 31 10.92 -4.48 11.08
CA LEU A 31 11.17 -3.23 11.78
C LEU A 31 10.36 -3.22 13.07
N HIS A 32 10.85 -2.51 14.07
CA HIS A 32 10.20 -2.42 15.38
C HIS A 32 10.11 -0.96 15.80
N HIS A 33 8.99 -0.62 16.41
CA HIS A 33 8.75 0.62 17.13
C HIS A 33 8.29 0.28 18.53
N ASN A 34 8.77 1.00 19.53
CA ASN A 34 8.29 0.90 20.90
C ASN A 34 8.42 2.26 21.60
N SER A 35 7.28 2.86 21.94
CA SER A 35 7.20 4.11 22.69
C SER A 35 5.87 4.20 23.45
N GLU A 36 5.58 5.35 24.05
CA GLU A 36 4.25 5.64 24.63
C GLU A 36 3.11 5.57 23.61
N LEU A 37 3.41 5.64 22.31
CA LEU A 37 2.46 5.47 21.21
C LEU A 37 2.07 4.01 20.97
N GLY A 38 2.77 3.06 21.60
CA GLY A 38 2.56 1.62 21.45
C GLY A 38 3.78 0.86 20.92
N GLU A 39 3.62 -0.46 20.82
CA GLU A 39 4.62 -1.37 20.30
C GLU A 39 4.17 -1.95 18.95
N PHE A 40 4.94 -1.70 17.88
CA PHE A 40 4.62 -2.18 16.54
C PHE A 40 5.77 -2.99 15.94
N VAL A 41 5.49 -4.19 15.48
CA VAL A 41 6.38 -4.96 14.60
C VAL A 41 5.86 -4.84 13.18
N LEU A 42 6.67 -4.29 12.28
CA LEU A 42 6.28 -3.89 10.95
C LEU A 42 7.01 -4.72 9.88
N ALA A 43 6.28 -5.13 8.86
CA ALA A 43 6.81 -5.79 7.68
C ALA A 43 6.61 -4.90 6.45
N SER A 44 7.57 -5.02 5.52
CA SER A 44 7.44 -4.46 4.18
C SER A 44 6.38 -5.24 3.40
N ASP A 45 5.54 -4.51 2.67
CA ASP A 45 4.51 -5.06 1.79
C ASP A 45 4.52 -4.34 0.44
N SER A 46 4.17 -5.06 -0.63
CA SER A 46 4.18 -4.55 -2.00
C SER A 46 2.91 -3.74 -2.31
N ILE A 47 3.10 -2.61 -2.97
CA ILE A 47 2.03 -1.82 -3.59
C ILE A 47 1.87 -2.20 -5.07
N GLY A 48 2.99 -2.32 -5.78
CA GLY A 48 3.01 -2.56 -7.22
C GLY A 48 2.93 -4.04 -7.56
N HIS A 49 1.82 -4.49 -8.12
CA HIS A 49 1.66 -5.87 -8.59
C HIS A 49 1.54 -5.90 -10.11
N THR A 50 2.44 -6.63 -10.78
CA THR A 50 2.36 -6.86 -12.23
C THR A 50 1.29 -7.90 -12.59
N TYR A 51 0.86 -8.71 -11.64
CA TYR A 51 -0.01 -9.88 -11.86
C TYR A 51 0.51 -10.90 -12.88
N SER A 52 1.74 -10.76 -13.39
CA SER A 52 2.32 -11.65 -14.40
C SER A 52 2.58 -13.07 -13.90
N ARG A 53 2.56 -13.28 -12.58
CA ARG A 53 2.64 -14.61 -11.95
C ARG A 53 1.29 -15.17 -11.52
N MET A 54 0.20 -14.42 -11.72
CA MET A 54 -1.13 -14.84 -11.35
C MET A 54 -1.76 -15.62 -12.51
N LYS A 55 -1.91 -16.95 -12.35
CA LYS A 55 -2.42 -17.82 -13.42
C LYS A 55 -3.77 -17.38 -13.99
N SER A 56 -4.67 -16.86 -13.16
CA SER A 56 -5.97 -16.35 -13.63
C SER A 56 -5.84 -15.13 -14.56
N MET A 57 -4.71 -14.43 -14.55
CA MET A 57 -4.45 -13.25 -15.39
C MET A 57 -3.63 -13.56 -16.64
N SER A 58 -3.14 -14.80 -16.82
CA SER A 58 -2.22 -15.14 -17.93
C SER A 58 -2.81 -14.85 -19.30
N HIS A 59 -4.11 -15.15 -19.49
CA HIS A 59 -4.85 -14.86 -20.72
C HIS A 59 -4.87 -13.38 -21.12
N ILE A 60 -4.55 -12.45 -20.20
CA ILE A 60 -4.42 -11.01 -20.46
C ILE A 60 -2.94 -10.61 -20.49
N VAL A 61 -2.19 -10.97 -19.45
CA VAL A 61 -0.82 -10.46 -19.25
C VAL A 61 0.16 -11.03 -20.26
N ASP A 62 -0.03 -12.27 -20.72
CA ASP A 62 0.86 -12.90 -21.71
C ASP A 62 0.77 -12.25 -23.10
N GLN A 63 -0.25 -11.42 -23.33
CA GLN A 63 -0.40 -10.61 -24.55
C GLN A 63 0.44 -9.32 -24.52
N ILE A 64 1.06 -9.00 -23.38
CA ILE A 64 1.91 -7.81 -23.21
C ILE A 64 3.37 -8.18 -23.47
N PRO A 65 4.12 -7.37 -24.24
CA PRO A 65 5.53 -7.66 -24.51
C PRO A 65 6.34 -7.91 -23.22
N PRO A 66 7.13 -8.99 -23.14
CA PRO A 66 7.88 -9.33 -21.91
C PRO A 66 8.79 -8.20 -21.42
N LYS A 67 9.35 -7.41 -22.35
CA LYS A 67 10.17 -6.23 -22.02
C LYS A 67 9.39 -5.20 -21.21
N GLU A 68 8.12 -4.96 -21.54
CA GLU A 68 7.27 -4.03 -20.80
C GLU A 68 6.92 -4.55 -19.39
N ILE A 69 6.65 -5.86 -19.28
CA ILE A 69 6.42 -6.49 -17.97
C ILE A 69 7.66 -6.41 -17.10
N ASN A 70 8.86 -6.64 -17.66
CA ASN A 70 10.12 -6.52 -16.93
C ASN A 70 10.42 -5.09 -16.49
N SER A 71 10.10 -4.08 -17.33
CA SER A 71 10.20 -2.67 -16.94
C SER A 71 9.23 -2.33 -15.82
N PHE A 72 7.99 -2.79 -15.89
CA PHE A 72 7.00 -2.61 -14.83
C PHE A 72 7.45 -3.28 -13.52
N PHE A 73 7.90 -4.53 -13.59
CA PHE A 73 8.40 -5.26 -12.42
C PHE A 73 9.60 -4.56 -11.76
N SER A 74 10.55 -4.08 -12.56
CA SER A 74 11.71 -3.33 -12.07
C SER A 74 11.28 -2.07 -11.31
N LEU A 75 10.33 -1.31 -11.85
CA LEU A 75 9.80 -0.11 -11.19
C LEU A 75 9.02 -0.45 -9.92
N ALA A 76 8.16 -1.48 -9.96
CA ALA A 76 7.44 -1.98 -8.78
C ALA A 76 8.36 -2.54 -7.68
N SER A 77 9.60 -2.90 -8.03
CA SER A 77 10.63 -3.39 -7.09
C SER A 77 11.49 -2.28 -6.48
N THR A 78 11.22 -1.00 -6.82
CA THR A 78 11.84 0.15 -6.13
C THR A 78 11.16 0.43 -4.79
N ILE A 79 11.76 1.24 -3.93
CA ILE A 79 11.20 1.58 -2.61
C ILE A 79 9.80 2.22 -2.69
N GLY A 80 9.51 2.99 -3.75
CA GLY A 80 8.18 3.53 -4.04
C GLY A 80 7.11 2.47 -4.28
N GLY A 81 7.51 1.22 -4.57
CA GLY A 81 6.64 0.06 -4.70
C GLY A 81 6.34 -0.67 -3.38
N PHE A 82 6.79 -0.18 -2.24
CA PHE A 82 6.58 -0.83 -0.94
C PHE A 82 6.00 0.12 0.14
N ILE A 83 5.33 -0.47 1.12
CA ILE A 83 4.76 0.19 2.31
C ILE A 83 5.03 -0.64 3.57
N LEU A 84 4.78 -0.09 4.76
CA LEU A 84 4.83 -0.84 6.01
C LEU A 84 3.42 -1.14 6.53
N PHE A 85 3.22 -2.37 6.99
CA PHE A 85 2.05 -2.76 7.78
C PHE A 85 2.46 -3.56 9.03
N PRO A 86 1.62 -3.58 10.07
CA PRO A 86 1.78 -4.50 11.20
C PRO A 86 1.90 -5.96 10.75
N ALA A 87 2.92 -6.64 11.27
CA ALA A 87 3.26 -8.01 10.94
C ALA A 87 2.71 -9.04 11.93
N ARG A 88 2.47 -8.64 13.19
CA ARG A 88 1.90 -9.52 14.22
C ARG A 88 0.43 -9.77 13.90
N LYS A 89 0.01 -11.04 13.95
CA LYS A 89 -1.41 -11.41 13.94
C LYS A 89 -2.04 -11.03 15.28
N ILE A 90 -3.24 -10.50 15.23
CA ILE A 90 -4.08 -10.24 16.40
C ILE A 90 -5.24 -11.25 16.36
N ASP A 91 -5.52 -11.91 17.48
CA ASP A 91 -6.53 -12.98 17.59
C ASP A 91 -6.37 -14.13 16.58
N ASN A 92 -5.13 -14.42 16.18
CA ASN A 92 -4.79 -15.39 15.13
C ASN A 92 -5.47 -15.13 13.77
N LYS A 93 -5.98 -13.93 13.53
CA LYS A 93 -6.61 -13.52 12.27
C LYS A 93 -5.57 -13.00 11.27
N MET A 94 -6.00 -12.84 10.01
CA MET A 94 -5.13 -12.33 8.94
C MET A 94 -4.63 -10.92 9.28
N THR A 95 -3.37 -10.64 8.92
CA THR A 95 -2.82 -9.28 8.91
C THR A 95 -3.50 -8.43 7.85
N ILE A 96 -3.19 -7.13 7.79
CA ILE A 96 -3.65 -6.25 6.69
C ILE A 96 -3.19 -6.83 5.35
N ASN A 97 -1.91 -7.18 5.21
CA ASN A 97 -1.35 -7.81 4.01
C ASN A 97 -2.12 -9.09 3.63
N GLY A 98 -2.27 -10.03 4.58
CA GLY A 98 -3.02 -11.25 4.32
C GLY A 98 -4.47 -10.98 3.89
N SER A 99 -5.14 -10.04 4.56
CA SER A 99 -6.54 -9.71 4.26
C SER A 99 -6.68 -9.10 2.86
N ARG A 100 -5.82 -8.16 2.43
CA ARG A 100 -5.91 -7.58 1.08
C ARG A 100 -5.57 -8.57 -0.03
N GLY A 101 -4.62 -9.47 0.20
CA GLY A 101 -4.20 -10.44 -0.81
C GLY A 101 -5.20 -11.58 -1.02
N PHE A 102 -5.75 -12.12 0.07
CA PHE A 102 -6.74 -13.20 -0.01
C PHE A 102 -8.18 -12.69 -0.26
N ASN A 103 -8.45 -11.39 -0.13
CA ASN A 103 -9.80 -10.88 -0.35
C ASN A 103 -10.12 -10.79 -1.85
N PRO A 104 -11.15 -11.52 -2.35
CA PRO A 104 -11.47 -11.59 -3.77
C PRO A 104 -11.95 -10.25 -4.35
N LYS A 105 -12.36 -9.30 -3.50
CA LYS A 105 -12.78 -7.94 -3.86
C LYS A 105 -11.61 -6.94 -3.98
N ILE A 106 -10.39 -7.36 -3.60
CA ILE A 106 -9.20 -6.49 -3.59
C ILE A 106 -8.05 -7.11 -4.39
N LYS A 107 -7.70 -8.38 -4.11
CA LYS A 107 -6.62 -9.13 -4.78
C LYS A 107 -5.32 -8.32 -4.88
N ASP A 108 -4.89 -7.76 -3.76
CA ASP A 108 -3.71 -6.88 -3.66
C ASP A 108 -3.75 -5.57 -4.47
N ARG A 109 -4.89 -5.18 -5.05
CA ARG A 109 -4.96 -3.89 -5.75
C ARG A 109 -4.92 -2.73 -4.75
N PHE A 110 -3.84 -1.96 -4.79
CA PHE A 110 -3.52 -1.03 -3.71
C PHE A 110 -4.41 0.22 -3.66
N ASP A 111 -4.89 0.74 -4.79
CA ASP A 111 -5.89 1.82 -4.83
C ASP A 111 -7.20 1.40 -4.12
N LEU A 112 -7.63 0.15 -4.28
CA LEU A 112 -8.78 -0.41 -3.55
C LEU A 112 -8.47 -0.60 -2.05
N THR A 113 -7.23 -0.98 -1.72
CA THR A 113 -6.76 -1.06 -0.32
C THR A 113 -6.79 0.33 0.33
N LEU A 114 -6.32 1.35 -0.40
CA LEU A 114 -6.31 2.74 0.06
C LEU A 114 -7.72 3.30 0.22
N GLU A 115 -8.66 2.95 -0.67
CA GLU A 115 -10.08 3.27 -0.49
C GLU A 115 -10.66 2.63 0.78
N CYS A 116 -10.28 1.39 1.12
CA CYS A 116 -10.68 0.78 2.38
C CYS A 116 -10.14 1.57 3.60
N ILE A 117 -8.91 2.07 3.52
CA ILE A 117 -8.28 2.89 4.57
C ILE A 117 -8.96 4.26 4.66
N ARG A 118 -9.29 4.92 3.54
CA ARG A 118 -10.07 6.16 3.52
C ARG A 118 -11.41 5.99 4.23
N ARG A 119 -12.11 4.90 3.91
CA ARG A 119 -13.39 4.53 4.54
C ARG A 119 -13.25 4.26 6.03
N PHE A 120 -12.15 3.64 6.47
CA PHE A 120 -11.87 3.44 7.90
C PHE A 120 -11.88 4.78 8.66
N TYR A 121 -11.16 5.80 8.19
CA TYR A 121 -11.14 7.12 8.84
C TYR A 121 -12.48 7.87 8.76
N SER A 122 -13.37 7.48 7.84
CA SER A 122 -14.71 8.06 7.70
C SER A 122 -15.79 7.20 8.40
N ASN A 123 -15.40 6.16 9.14
CA ASN A 123 -16.31 5.17 9.75
C ASN A 123 -17.27 4.50 8.74
N GLU A 124 -16.86 4.37 7.49
CA GLU A 124 -17.60 3.70 6.42
C GLU A 124 -17.21 2.22 6.29
N ASN A 125 -18.14 1.41 5.78
CA ASN A 125 -17.89 -0.02 5.55
C ASN A 125 -17.07 -0.27 4.28
N SER A 126 -16.17 -1.24 4.35
CA SER A 126 -15.33 -1.73 3.25
C SER A 126 -15.01 -3.23 3.43
N PRO A 127 -14.50 -3.92 2.40
CA PRO A 127 -14.09 -5.31 2.52
C PRO A 127 -12.97 -5.58 3.54
N LEU A 128 -12.27 -4.55 4.03
CA LEU A 128 -11.25 -4.68 5.07
C LEU A 128 -11.68 -4.12 6.42
N SER A 129 -12.93 -3.69 6.61
CA SER A 129 -13.35 -3.01 7.85
C SER A 129 -12.99 -3.76 9.12
N ASP A 130 -13.25 -5.06 9.21
CA ASP A 130 -12.94 -5.87 10.40
C ASP A 130 -11.44 -6.04 10.64
N THR A 131 -10.64 -6.05 9.56
CA THR A 131 -9.18 -6.11 9.65
C THR A 131 -8.63 -4.77 10.08
N LEU A 132 -9.06 -3.66 9.46
CA LEU A 132 -8.56 -2.32 9.79
C LEU A 132 -8.93 -1.92 11.22
N LYS A 133 -10.16 -2.22 11.68
CA LYS A 133 -10.55 -2.05 13.09
C LYS A 133 -9.66 -2.83 14.06
N ARG A 134 -9.23 -4.04 13.69
CA ARG A 134 -8.31 -4.83 14.52
C ARG A 134 -6.93 -4.18 14.66
N TYR A 135 -6.50 -3.45 13.64
CA TYR A 135 -5.23 -2.72 13.60
C TYR A 135 -5.41 -1.21 13.83
N HIS A 136 -6.50 -0.79 14.49
CA HIS A 136 -6.81 0.63 14.71
C HIS A 136 -5.67 1.37 15.42
N GLU A 137 -5.04 0.77 16.45
CA GLU A 137 -3.90 1.39 17.16
C GLU A 137 -2.78 1.85 16.21
N PHE A 138 -2.52 1.10 15.13
CA PHE A 138 -1.54 1.49 14.11
C PHE A 138 -2.07 2.60 13.19
N LEU A 139 -3.34 2.55 12.82
CA LEU A 139 -3.94 3.57 11.94
C LEU A 139 -4.15 4.89 12.68
N ASP A 140 -4.48 4.85 13.97
CA ASP A 140 -4.70 6.02 14.81
C ASP A 140 -3.43 6.87 14.98
N LEU A 141 -2.24 6.29 14.78
CA LEU A 141 -0.96 7.02 14.72
C LEU A 141 -0.98 8.20 13.73
N PHE A 142 -1.79 8.08 12.68
CA PHE A 142 -1.86 9.06 11.60
C PHE A 142 -2.99 10.08 11.76
N GLN A 143 -3.79 9.98 12.82
CA GLN A 143 -4.96 10.81 13.16
C GLN A 143 -6.12 10.75 12.16
N ASP A 144 -5.86 11.01 10.88
CA ASP A 144 -6.86 11.01 9.82
C ASP A 144 -6.29 10.45 8.50
N PHE A 145 -7.16 10.39 7.47
CA PHE A 145 -6.75 9.87 6.16
C PHE A 145 -5.67 10.72 5.51
N LYS A 146 -5.71 12.05 5.68
CA LYS A 146 -4.69 12.95 5.14
C LYS A 146 -3.33 12.68 5.78
N GLY A 147 -3.29 12.52 7.11
CA GLY A 147 -2.11 12.15 7.86
C GLY A 147 -1.52 10.82 7.40
N TYR A 148 -2.37 9.82 7.12
CA TYR A 148 -1.92 8.53 6.58
C TYR A 148 -1.28 8.68 5.19
N VAL A 149 -1.96 9.40 4.28
CA VAL A 149 -1.48 9.66 2.92
C VAL A 149 -0.17 10.44 2.95
N ASP A 150 -0.08 11.47 3.78
CA ASP A 150 1.10 12.33 3.87
C ASP A 150 2.27 11.60 4.50
N PHE A 151 2.04 10.79 5.53
CA PHE A 151 3.08 9.98 6.14
C PHE A 151 3.66 8.97 5.15
N PHE A 152 2.82 8.24 4.40
CA PHE A 152 3.30 7.23 3.44
C PHE A 152 3.61 7.75 2.04
N LEU A 153 3.51 9.07 1.81
CA LEU A 153 3.80 9.73 0.55
C LEU A 153 2.94 9.19 -0.61
N LEU A 154 1.62 9.14 -0.39
CA LEU A 154 0.63 8.54 -1.31
C LEU A 154 -0.20 9.59 -2.06
N GLN A 155 0.21 10.86 -2.07
CA GLN A 155 -0.57 11.99 -2.60
C GLN A 155 -0.99 11.79 -4.07
N ASP A 156 -0.17 11.09 -4.84
CA ASP A 156 -0.41 10.83 -6.27
C ASP A 156 -1.56 9.81 -6.49
N LEU A 157 -2.11 9.20 -5.43
CA LEU A 157 -3.29 8.32 -5.45
C LEU A 157 -4.57 8.98 -4.94
N VAL A 158 -4.56 10.27 -4.61
CA VAL A 158 -5.76 10.96 -4.09
C VAL A 158 -6.03 12.26 -4.82
N GLU A 159 -7.28 12.69 -4.78
CA GLU A 159 -7.67 14.05 -5.20
C GLU A 159 -7.03 15.10 -4.28
N GLU A 160 -6.89 16.33 -4.77
CA GLU A 160 -6.17 17.42 -4.05
C GLU A 160 -6.76 17.71 -2.66
N ASN A 161 -8.06 17.47 -2.49
CA ASN A 161 -8.78 17.64 -1.23
C ASN A 161 -8.77 16.40 -0.33
N TYR A 162 -8.09 15.32 -0.73
CA TYR A 162 -8.00 14.04 -0.01
C TYR A 162 -9.35 13.32 0.19
N LEU A 163 -10.43 13.75 -0.45
CA LEU A 163 -11.77 13.18 -0.26
C LEU A 163 -12.03 11.92 -1.10
N ALA A 164 -11.24 11.70 -2.15
CA ALA A 164 -11.40 10.57 -3.06
C ALA A 164 -10.04 10.01 -3.51
N ILE A 165 -10.04 8.71 -3.83
CA ILE A 165 -8.91 8.02 -4.44
C ILE A 165 -8.93 8.28 -5.95
N LYS A 166 -7.75 8.45 -6.56
CA LYS A 166 -7.52 8.38 -8.00
C LYS A 166 -7.28 6.90 -8.37
N PRO A 167 -8.28 6.19 -8.89
CA PRO A 167 -8.17 4.74 -9.01
C PRO A 167 -7.34 4.38 -10.26
N PHE A 168 -6.63 3.25 -10.21
CA PHE A 168 -5.83 2.76 -11.35
C PHE A 168 -6.70 2.33 -12.55
N LEU A 169 -7.97 2.01 -12.30
CA LEU A 169 -9.05 1.71 -13.25
C LEU A 169 -10.35 2.26 -12.66
N PRO A 170 -11.39 2.53 -13.46
CA PRO A 170 -12.69 3.01 -12.96
C PRO A 170 -13.19 2.21 -11.74
N PHE A 171 -13.58 2.94 -10.69
CA PHE A 171 -14.08 2.34 -9.45
C PHE A 171 -15.61 2.39 -9.42
N ASN A 172 -16.23 1.21 -9.51
CA ASN A 172 -17.69 1.05 -9.50
C ASN A 172 -18.20 0.41 -8.19
N GLY A 173 -17.36 0.39 -7.15
CA GLY A 173 -17.64 -0.32 -5.89
C GLY A 173 -16.97 -1.68 -5.80
N PHE A 174 -16.98 -2.27 -4.60
CA PHE A 174 -16.24 -3.49 -4.28
C PHE A 174 -16.90 -4.80 -4.76
N ASP A 175 -18.12 -4.74 -5.29
CA ASP A 175 -18.80 -5.92 -5.83
C ASP A 175 -18.42 -6.21 -7.29
N TYR A 176 -17.66 -5.31 -7.92
CA TYR A 176 -17.09 -5.50 -9.26
C TYR A 176 -15.72 -6.20 -9.18
N PRO A 177 -15.34 -6.95 -10.23
CA PRO A 177 -14.01 -7.58 -10.28
C PRO A 177 -12.89 -6.55 -10.10
N PRO A 178 -11.92 -6.80 -9.19
CA PRO A 178 -10.88 -5.81 -8.89
C PRO A 178 -9.77 -5.79 -9.95
N LEU A 179 -9.60 -6.86 -10.73
CA LEU A 179 -8.52 -7.00 -11.69
C LEU A 179 -8.97 -6.58 -13.10
N PRO A 180 -8.02 -6.20 -13.98
CA PRO A 180 -8.34 -5.93 -15.38
C PRO A 180 -9.07 -7.09 -16.05
N ASN A 181 -10.13 -6.79 -16.80
CA ASN A 181 -10.95 -7.78 -17.50
C ASN A 181 -10.48 -8.05 -18.94
N ASN A 182 -9.61 -7.19 -19.48
CA ASN A 182 -9.07 -7.30 -20.82
C ASN A 182 -7.68 -6.63 -20.92
N VAL A 183 -7.06 -6.77 -22.09
CA VAL A 183 -5.71 -6.24 -22.39
C VAL A 183 -5.65 -4.71 -22.27
N GLU A 184 -6.68 -3.99 -22.71
CA GLU A 184 -6.69 -2.53 -22.66
C GLU A 184 -6.79 -2.02 -21.21
N GLU A 185 -7.66 -2.62 -20.40
CA GLU A 185 -7.69 -2.34 -18.96
C GLU A 185 -6.35 -2.67 -18.29
N TYR A 186 -5.68 -3.76 -18.67
CA TYR A 186 -4.38 -4.08 -18.09
C TYR A 186 -3.32 -3.05 -18.49
N LYS A 187 -3.33 -2.56 -19.74
CA LYS A 187 -2.45 -1.47 -20.19
C LYS A 187 -2.70 -0.19 -19.40
N SER A 188 -3.97 0.18 -19.17
CA SER A 188 -4.34 1.33 -18.33
C SER A 188 -3.87 1.18 -16.89
N TYR A 189 -4.13 0.02 -16.27
CA TYR A 189 -3.66 -0.29 -14.92
C TYR A 189 -2.14 -0.20 -14.81
N LYS A 190 -1.41 -0.85 -15.73
CA LYS A 190 0.06 -0.82 -15.81
C LYS A 190 0.56 0.61 -15.91
N LYS A 191 0.02 1.42 -16.82
CA LYS A 191 0.41 2.81 -17.00
C LYS A 191 0.20 3.61 -15.70
N ASN A 192 -1.01 3.58 -15.14
CA ASN A 192 -1.37 4.37 -13.96
C ASN A 192 -0.55 3.96 -12.73
N MET A 193 -0.32 2.66 -12.53
CA MET A 193 0.57 2.17 -11.46
C MET A 193 2.02 2.63 -11.68
N MET A 194 2.55 2.53 -12.90
CA MET A 194 3.92 2.98 -13.19
C MET A 194 4.09 4.49 -12.98
N ASP A 195 3.11 5.30 -13.41
CA ASP A 195 3.12 6.75 -13.21
C ASP A 195 3.14 7.10 -11.71
N PHE A 196 2.26 6.46 -10.91
CA PHE A 196 2.25 6.60 -9.45
C PHE A 196 3.60 6.22 -8.83
N LEU A 197 4.15 5.06 -9.18
CA LEU A 197 5.43 4.59 -8.63
C LEU A 197 6.58 5.54 -8.98
N GLY A 198 6.59 6.06 -10.21
CA GLY A 198 7.56 7.06 -10.64
C GLY A 198 7.48 8.33 -9.80
N ALA A 199 6.27 8.90 -9.65
CA ALA A 199 6.03 10.10 -8.86
C ALA A 199 6.39 9.91 -7.37
N ARG A 200 5.97 8.79 -6.78
CA ARG A 200 6.27 8.46 -5.37
C ARG A 200 7.76 8.30 -5.12
N ASN A 201 8.49 7.66 -6.02
CA ASN A 201 9.95 7.57 -5.92
C ASN A 201 10.61 8.97 -5.95
N GLN A 202 10.19 9.85 -6.85
CA GLN A 202 10.71 11.22 -6.92
C GLN A 202 10.40 11.99 -5.63
N ARG A 203 9.22 11.79 -5.04
CA ARG A 203 8.82 12.38 -3.76
C ARG A 203 9.71 11.88 -2.62
N MET A 204 9.94 10.57 -2.53
CA MET A 204 10.81 9.96 -1.52
C MET A 204 12.25 10.49 -1.57
N MET A 205 12.78 10.77 -2.76
CA MET A 205 14.12 11.35 -2.92
C MET A 205 14.25 12.79 -2.41
N ARG A 206 13.13 13.52 -2.28
CA ARG A 206 13.09 14.91 -1.83
C ARG A 206 12.85 15.06 -0.33
N VAL A 207 12.42 13.99 0.34
CA VAL A 207 12.26 14.00 1.80
C VAL A 207 13.66 14.11 2.42
N ARG A 208 13.90 15.18 3.15
CA ARG A 208 15.11 15.34 3.95
C ARG A 208 14.89 14.61 5.28
N TYR A 209 15.84 13.76 5.64
CA TYR A 209 15.87 13.01 6.90
C TYR A 209 16.53 13.85 7.99
#